data_AF-A0A7G2ILA1-F1
#
_entry.id   AF-A0A7G2ILA1-F1
#
_cell.length_a   1.000
_cell.length_b   1.000
_cell.length_c   1.000
_cell.angle_alpha   90.00
_cell.angle_beta   90.00
_cell.angle_gamma   90.00
#
_symmetry.space_group_name_H-M   'P 1'
#
loop_
_entity.id
_entity.type
_entity.pdbx_description
1 polymer ?
#
loop_
_entity_poly.entity_id
_entity_poly.type
_entity_poly.pdbx_seq_one_letter_code
_entity_poly.pdbx_strand_id
1 'polypeptide(L)' 'MKGRFTNPDSYFHNYAKLSEDEAINTATSLWKEINWLNLKQNILPTRERASLIMTKSANHAVEQVRLRK' A
#
# COMPACT_ATOMS: atom_id res chain seq x y z
N MET A 1 -0.64 -18.41 -3.65
CA MET A 1 -0.20 -17.48 -2.59
C MET A 1 0.43 -18.26 -1.44
N LYS A 2 1.77 -18.30 -1.31
CA LYS A 2 2.42 -18.73 -0.05
C LYS A 2 2.84 -17.47 0.69
N GLY A 3 2.29 -17.25 1.88
CA GLY A 3 2.44 -16.03 2.66
C GLY A 3 1.60 -16.09 3.93
N ARG A 4 1.54 -15.02 4.71
CA ARG A 4 0.81 -14.95 5.99
C ARG A 4 -0.69 -15.33 5.90
N PHE A 5 -1.25 -15.51 4.72
CA PHE A 5 -2.63 -15.97 4.49
C PHE A 5 -2.84 -17.46 4.81
N THR A 6 -1.82 -18.31 4.64
CA THR A 6 -1.95 -19.77 4.84
C THR A 6 -1.64 -20.23 6.26
N ASN A 7 -1.17 -19.34 7.14
CA ASN A 7 -0.95 -19.63 8.56
C ASN A 7 -2.27 -19.42 9.33
N PRO A 8 -2.86 -20.44 9.97
CA PRO A 8 -4.13 -20.29 10.70
C PRO A 8 -4.10 -19.26 11.83
N ASP A 9 -2.94 -19.03 12.45
CA ASP A 9 -2.78 -18.06 13.56
C ASP A 9 -2.56 -16.62 13.07
N SER A 10 -2.50 -16.42 11.76
CA SER A 10 -2.32 -15.09 11.17
C SER A 10 -3.64 -14.34 11.08
N TYR A 11 -3.62 -13.05 11.42
CA TYR A 11 -4.73 -12.12 11.15
C TYR A 11 -5.24 -12.21 9.69
N PHE A 12 -4.32 -12.43 8.75
CA PHE A 12 -4.62 -12.51 7.33
C PHE A 12 -5.26 -13.84 6.89
N HIS A 13 -5.34 -14.84 7.78
CA HIS A 13 -5.91 -16.14 7.46
C HIS A 13 -7.38 -16.05 7.04
N ASN A 14 -8.12 -15.10 7.61
CA ASN A 14 -9.52 -14.88 7.27
C ASN A 14 -9.71 -14.50 5.79
N TYR A 15 -8.75 -13.79 5.19
CA TYR A 15 -8.81 -13.45 3.77
C TYR A 15 -8.48 -14.63 2.85
N ALA A 16 -7.82 -15.68 3.34
CA ALA A 16 -7.54 -16.88 2.55
C ALA A 16 -8.80 -17.70 2.21
N LYS A 17 -9.91 -17.40 2.89
CA LYS A 17 -11.22 -18.03 2.66
C LYS A 17 -12.06 -17.30 1.61
N LEU A 18 -11.66 -16.11 1.19
CA LEU A 18 -12.35 -15.34 0.17
C LEU A 18 -12.02 -15.89 -1.22
N SER A 19 -12.97 -15.80 -2.15
CA SER A 19 -12.66 -15.91 -3.57
C SER A 19 -11.73 -14.78 -4.01
N GLU A 20 -11.07 -14.94 -5.16
CA GLU A 20 -10.18 -13.91 -5.69
C GLU A 20 -10.90 -12.56 -5.90
N ASP A 21 -12.11 -12.60 -6.46
CA ASP A 21 -12.92 -11.39 -6.68
C ASP A 21 -13.30 -10.71 -5.36
N GLU A 22 -13.71 -11.47 -4.35
CA GLU A 22 -13.99 -10.94 -3.02
C GLU A 22 -12.73 -10.36 -2.36
N ALA A 23 -11.58 -10.99 -2.54
CA ALA A 23 -10.31 -10.52 -2.02
C ALA A 23 -9.89 -9.19 -2.67
N ILE A 24 -10.03 -9.06 -4.00
CA ILE A 24 -9.76 -7.83 -4.74
C ILE A 24 -10.71 -6.71 -4.29
N ASN A 25 -12.01 -7.00 -4.18
CA ASN A 25 -13.01 -6.03 -3.71
C ASN A 25 -12.70 -5.56 -2.29
N THR A 26 -12.44 -6.50 -1.38
CA THR A 26 -12.09 -6.21 0.02
C THR A 26 -10.83 -5.35 0.11
N ALA A 27 -9.76 -5.73 -0.60
CA ALA A 27 -8.51 -4.97 -0.62
C ALA A 27 -8.71 -3.55 -1.20
N THR A 28 -9.52 -3.42 -2.25
CA THR A 28 -9.81 -2.14 -2.89
C THR A 28 -10.58 -1.22 -1.95
N SER A 29 -11.58 -1.72 -1.22
CA SER A 29 -12.32 -0.93 -0.22
C SER A 29 -11.43 -0.48 0.93
N LEU A 30 -10.64 -1.40 1.52
CA LEU A 30 -9.67 -1.05 2.56
C LEU A 30 -8.66 -0.01 2.08
N TRP A 31 -8.19 -0.12 0.85
CA TRP A 31 -7.32 0.89 0.25
C TRP A 31 -8.00 2.24 0.17
N LYS A 32 -9.20 2.32 -0.40
CA LYS A 32 -9.92 3.60 -0.62
C LYS A 32 -10.30 4.30 0.68
N GLU A 33 -10.82 3.55 1.63
CA GLU A 33 -11.45 4.09 2.84
C GLU A 33 -10.42 4.41 3.93
N ILE A 34 -9.35 3.60 4.03
CA ILE A 34 -8.37 3.73 5.11
C ILE A 34 -7.05 4.31 4.57
N ASN A 35 -6.38 3.57 3.68
CA ASN A 35 -5.00 3.90 3.30
C ASN A 35 -4.90 5.13 2.39
N TRP A 36 -5.82 5.29 1.45
CA TRP A 36 -5.83 6.41 0.51
C TRP A 36 -6.22 7.71 1.21
N LEU A 37 -7.22 7.65 2.10
CA LEU A 37 -7.59 8.79 2.92
C LEU A 37 -6.41 9.25 3.79
N ASN A 38 -5.75 8.31 4.46
CA ASN A 38 -4.56 8.58 5.27
C ASN A 38 -3.39 9.12 4.40
N LEU A 39 -3.19 8.56 3.20
CA LEU A 39 -2.18 9.05 2.27
C LEU A 39 -2.41 10.51 1.91
N LYS A 40 -3.65 10.88 1.54
CA LYS A 40 -3.97 12.26 1.15
C LYS A 40 -3.93 13.25 2.30
N GLN A 41 -4.49 12.87 3.45
CA GLN A 41 -4.71 13.81 4.56
C GLN A 41 -3.49 13.97 5.45
N ASN A 42 -2.71 12.89 5.65
CA ASN A 42 -1.68 12.86 6.69
C ASN A 42 -0.27 12.65 6.13
N ILE A 43 -0.10 11.76 5.14
CA ILE A 43 1.23 11.37 4.65
C ILE A 43 1.73 12.30 3.54
N LEU A 44 0.99 12.46 2.44
CA LEU A 44 1.39 13.27 1.28
C LEU A 44 1.71 14.73 1.65
N PRO A 45 0.98 15.41 2.56
CA PRO A 45 1.33 16.76 2.98
C PRO A 45 2.69 16.87 3.66
N THR A 46 3.28 15.77 4.12
CA THR A 46 4.62 15.78 4.72
C THR A 46 5.73 15.61 3.69
N ARG A 47 5.42 15.33 2.42
CA ARG A 47 6.41 14.98 1.38
C ARG A 47 7.54 16.00 1.25
N GLU A 48 7.22 17.28 1.22
CA GLU A 48 8.21 18.35 1.01
C GLU A 48 9.13 18.59 2.23
N ARG A 49 8.86 17.92 3.36
CA ARG A 49 9.76 17.94 4.54
C ARG A 49 10.92 16.95 4.42
N ALA A 50 10.86 15.98 3.51
CA ALA A 50 11.88 14.96 3.37
C ALA A 50 13.20 15.52 2.83
N SER A 51 14.33 15.00 3.30
CA SER A 51 15.66 15.36 2.77
C SER A 51 15.88 14.82 1.35
N LEU A 52 15.33 13.64 1.05
CA LEU A 52 15.37 13.00 -0.26
C LEU A 52 13.98 12.49 -0.62
N ILE A 53 13.54 12.75 -1.86
CA ILE A 53 12.29 12.22 -2.40
C ILE A 53 12.61 11.36 -3.63
N MET A 54 12.20 10.09 -3.57
CA MET A 54 12.33 9.12 -4.66
C MET A 54 10.94 8.88 -5.27
N THR A 55 10.78 9.21 -6.55
CA THR A 55 9.54 8.97 -7.30
C THR A 55 9.66 7.68 -8.09
N LYS A 56 8.67 6.80 -7.94
CA LYS A 56 8.59 5.51 -8.64
C LYS A 56 7.52 5.56 -9.72
N SER A 57 7.79 4.88 -10.84
CA SER A 57 6.84 4.63 -11.93
C SER A 57 6.41 3.16 -11.95
N ALA A 58 5.85 2.71 -13.09
CA ALA A 58 5.43 1.33 -13.30
C ALA A 58 6.57 0.33 -13.04
N ASN A 59 6.22 -0.91 -12.68
CA ASN A 59 7.18 -1.99 -12.39
C ASN A 59 8.20 -1.64 -11.29
N HIS A 60 7.85 -0.71 -10.40
CA HIS A 60 8.69 -0.22 -9.31
C HIS A 60 9.99 0.49 -9.74
N ALA A 61 10.12 0.89 -11.01
CA ALA A 61 11.28 1.65 -11.48
C ALA A 61 11.35 3.02 -10.79
N VAL A 62 12.55 3.47 -10.44
CA VAL A 62 12.79 4.83 -9.96
C VAL A 62 12.99 5.71 -11.18
N GLU A 63 12.15 6.73 -11.34
CA GLU A 63 12.22 7.65 -12.47
C GLU A 63 12.83 9.01 -12.09
N GLN A 64 12.73 9.40 -10.82
CA GLN A 64 13.21 10.70 -10.36
C GLN A 64 13.71 10.62 -8.92
N VAL A 65 14.82 11.32 -8.66
CA VAL A 65 15.35 11.56 -7.32
C VAL A 65 15.49 13.06 -7.11
N ARG A 66 14.95 13.59 -6.01
CA ARG A 66 15.08 14.99 -5.59
C ARG A 66 15.80 15.02 -4.24
N LEU A 67 16.92 15.75 -4.17
CA LEU A 67 17.67 15.97 -2.93
C LEU A 67 17.54 17.43 -2.52
N ARG A 68 17.26 17.68 -1.24
CA ARG A 68 17.26 19.03 -0.68
C ARG A 68 18.69 19.56 -0.65
N LYS A 69 18.89 20.82 -1.10
CA LYS A 69 20.18 21.51 -1.04
C LYS A 69 20.65 21.74 0.39
#